data_AF-W6AWM2-F1
#
_entry.id   AF-W6AWM2-F1
#
_cell.length_a   1.000
_cell.length_b   1.000
_cell.length_c   1.000
_cell.angle_alpha   90.00
_cell.angle_beta   90.00
_cell.angle_gamma   90.00
#
_symmetry.space_group_name_H-M   'P 1'
#
loop_
_entity.id
_entity.type
_entity.pdbx_description
1 polymer ?
#
loop_
_entity_poly.entity_id
_entity_poly.type
_entity_poly.pdbx_seq_one_letter_code
_entity_poly.pdbx_strand_id
1 'polypeptide(L)'
;HHEGKAKQALHETVEMDRAIGRAGLLTSIHDTLTIVTADHSHVFNFGGYTRRGNTIFGLAPILSDVDQKPFTAILYSNGPGYKLVNGARENVSTIDYQENNYQAQSAVPMSMETHGGEDVAVFAKGPLAHLLHRVHEQN
;
A
#
# COMPACT_ATOMS: atom_id res chain seq x y z
N HIS A 1 -0.71 -7.65 0.28
CA HIS A 1 -1.65 -6.82 1.06
C HIS A 1 -2.57 -7.64 1.96
N HIS A 2 -3.16 -8.74 1.49
CA HIS A 2 -4.08 -9.61 2.26
C HIS A 2 -3.72 -9.88 3.73
N GLU A 3 -2.45 -10.11 4.06
CA GLU A 3 -2.02 -10.37 5.45
C GLU A 3 -2.01 -9.12 6.36
N GLY A 4 -2.38 -7.94 5.87
CA GLY A 4 -2.27 -6.66 6.58
C GLY A 4 -0.82 -6.18 6.76
N LYS A 5 0.16 -6.87 6.18
CA LYS A 5 1.60 -6.61 6.32
C LYS A 5 2.10 -5.62 5.27
N ALA A 6 1.84 -4.34 5.49
CA ALA A 6 2.19 -3.30 4.53
C ALA A 6 3.69 -3.21 4.22
N LYS A 7 4.56 -3.50 5.19
CA LYS A 7 6.02 -3.46 4.99
C LYS A 7 6.49 -4.44 3.92
N GLN A 8 5.97 -5.65 3.95
CA GLN A 8 6.27 -6.67 2.94
C GLN A 8 5.67 -6.29 1.59
N ALA A 9 4.40 -5.87 1.57
CA ALA A 9 3.74 -5.46 0.33
C ALA A 9 4.52 -4.34 -0.39
N LEU A 10 4.94 -3.30 0.33
CA LEU A 10 5.70 -2.19 -0.27
C LEU A 10 7.14 -2.59 -0.66
N HIS A 11 7.77 -3.52 0.05
CA HIS A 11 9.07 -4.04 -0.38
C HIS A 11 8.94 -4.85 -1.69
N GLU A 12 7.91 -5.70 -1.84
CA GLU A 12 7.65 -6.41 -3.10
C GLU A 12 7.37 -5.42 -4.25
N THR A 13 6.62 -4.34 -3.99
CA THR A 13 6.42 -3.27 -4.97
C THR A 13 7.74 -2.60 -5.39
N VAL A 14 8.66 -2.36 -4.45
CA VAL A 14 9.99 -1.82 -4.77
C VAL A 14 10.81 -2.79 -5.62
N GLU A 15 10.73 -4.10 -5.36
CA GLU A 15 11.43 -5.08 -6.20
C GLU A 15 10.83 -5.19 -7.61
N MET A 16 9.50 -5.03 -7.77
CA MET A 16 8.88 -4.90 -9.08
C MET A 16 9.37 -3.64 -9.82
N ASP A 17 9.47 -2.50 -9.14
CA ASP A 17 10.02 -1.25 -9.72
C ASP A 17 11.48 -1.42 -10.18
N ARG A 18 12.31 -2.10 -9.38
CA ARG A 18 13.68 -2.45 -9.80
C ARG A 18 13.68 -3.35 -11.04
N ALA A 19 12.78 -4.32 -11.13
CA ALA A 19 12.65 -5.19 -12.30
C ALA A 19 12.22 -4.41 -13.55
N ILE A 20 11.29 -3.47 -13.43
CA ILE A 20 10.90 -2.53 -14.50
C ILE A 20 12.11 -1.72 -14.96
N GLY A 21 12.87 -1.15 -14.02
CA GLY A 21 14.09 -0.41 -14.31
C GLY A 21 15.13 -1.27 -15.02
N ARG A 22 15.31 -2.53 -14.59
CA ARG A 22 16.23 -3.47 -15.24
C ARG A 22 15.80 -3.84 -16.64
N ALA A 23 14.52 -4.12 -16.87
CA ALA A 23 13.97 -4.36 -18.20
C ALA A 23 14.22 -3.16 -19.12
N GLY A 24 14.01 -1.95 -18.65
CA GLY A 24 14.28 -0.72 -19.40
C GLY A 24 15.75 -0.50 -19.80
N LEU A 25 16.72 -1.10 -19.08
CA LEU A 25 18.14 -1.09 -19.46
C LEU A 25 18.49 -2.18 -20.49
N LEU A 26 17.63 -3.17 -20.66
CA LEU A 26 17.85 -4.34 -21.53
C LEU A 26 17.04 -4.25 -22.83
N THR A 27 16.16 -3.26 -22.97
CA THR A 27 15.28 -3.09 -24.12
C THR A 27 15.41 -1.69 -24.73
N SER A 28 14.94 -1.55 -25.98
CA SER A 28 14.93 -0.28 -26.70
C SER A 28 13.51 0.27 -26.78
N ILE A 29 13.36 1.57 -26.54
CA ILE A 29 12.06 2.26 -26.63
C ILE A 29 11.56 2.38 -28.07
N HIS A 30 12.41 2.07 -29.05
CA HIS A 30 12.09 2.17 -30.48
C HIS A 30 11.39 0.92 -31.02
N ASP A 31 11.53 -0.22 -30.35
CA ASP A 31 10.97 -1.51 -30.79
C ASP A 31 10.23 -2.27 -29.67
N THR A 32 10.29 -1.80 -28.43
CA THR A 32 9.67 -2.44 -27.27
C THR A 32 8.64 -1.53 -26.64
N LEU A 33 7.38 -2.00 -26.58
CA LEU A 33 6.32 -1.40 -25.77
C LEU A 33 6.34 -2.05 -24.38
N THR A 34 6.56 -1.24 -23.34
CA THR A 34 6.46 -1.66 -21.94
C THR A 34 5.22 -1.03 -21.32
N ILE A 35 4.40 -1.85 -20.68
CA ILE A 35 3.21 -1.45 -19.94
C ILE A 35 3.34 -1.95 -18.51
N VAL A 36 3.03 -1.08 -17.54
CA VAL A 36 2.94 -1.41 -16.11
C VAL A 36 1.53 -1.06 -15.64
N THR A 37 0.85 -2.02 -15.02
CA THR A 37 -0.50 -1.85 -14.46
C THR A 37 -0.64 -2.73 -13.22
N ALA A 38 -1.75 -2.57 -12.51
CA ALA A 38 -2.26 -3.57 -11.58
C ALA A 38 -3.48 -4.30 -12.20
N ASP A 39 -3.79 -5.48 -11.68
CA ASP A 39 -5.03 -6.21 -11.95
C ASP A 39 -6.19 -5.66 -11.11
N HIS A 40 -5.92 -5.28 -9.85
CA HIS A 40 -6.83 -4.59 -8.93
C HIS A 40 -6.04 -3.84 -7.83
N SER A 41 -6.75 -3.06 -7.00
CA SER A 41 -6.16 -2.39 -5.83
C SER A 41 -6.40 -3.19 -4.53
N HIS A 42 -6.21 -2.55 -3.38
CA HIS A 42 -6.44 -3.04 -2.02
C HIS A 42 -7.06 -1.95 -1.14
N VAL A 43 -7.71 -2.31 -0.04
CA VAL A 43 -8.26 -1.33 0.92
C VAL A 43 -7.18 -0.74 1.84
N PHE A 44 -6.00 -0.51 1.27
CA PHE A 44 -4.82 0.10 1.86
C PHE A 44 -4.95 1.63 1.86
N ASN A 45 -4.66 2.26 2.98
CA ASN A 45 -4.71 3.71 3.12
C ASN A 45 -3.43 4.24 3.78
N PHE A 46 -2.97 5.40 3.34
CA PHE A 46 -1.85 6.13 3.94
C PHE A 46 -2.26 7.58 4.23
N GLY A 47 -2.18 8.01 5.49
CA GLY A 47 -2.67 9.32 5.92
C GLY A 47 -2.07 9.79 7.25
N GLY A 48 -2.88 10.50 8.04
CA GLY A 48 -2.49 10.92 9.39
C GLY A 48 -1.55 12.13 9.45
N TYR A 49 -1.50 12.98 8.42
CA TYR A 49 -0.74 14.24 8.41
C TYR A 49 0.76 14.10 8.78
N THR A 50 1.38 12.99 8.40
CA THR A 50 2.80 12.75 8.68
C THR A 50 3.69 13.81 8.03
N ARG A 51 4.73 14.24 8.75
CA ARG A 51 5.71 15.20 8.24
C ARG A 51 6.57 14.58 7.14
N ARG A 52 7.05 15.41 6.21
CA ARG A 52 8.05 14.99 5.21
C ARG A 52 9.27 14.36 5.89
N GLY A 53 9.70 13.21 5.39
CA GLY A 53 10.83 12.44 5.94
C GLY A 53 10.46 11.47 7.06
N ASN A 54 9.20 11.47 7.53
CA ASN A 54 8.72 10.39 8.37
C ASN A 54 8.75 9.06 7.59
N THR A 55 9.11 7.97 8.26
CA THR A 55 8.98 6.64 7.66
C THR A 55 7.52 6.36 7.32
N ILE A 56 7.27 5.74 6.16
CA ILE A 56 5.90 5.39 5.73
C ILE A 56 5.24 4.40 6.69
N PHE A 57 6.04 3.59 7.40
CA PHE A 57 5.59 2.66 8.45
C PHE A 57 5.49 3.32 9.83
N GLY A 58 5.71 4.64 9.91
CA GLY A 58 5.77 5.39 11.15
C GLY A 58 4.39 5.71 11.71
N LEU A 59 4.41 6.36 12.88
CA LEU A 59 3.21 6.90 13.51
C LEU A 59 2.80 8.23 12.88
N ALA A 60 1.51 8.53 12.92
CA ALA A 60 1.00 9.88 12.78
C ALA A 60 1.55 10.79 13.90
N PRO A 61 1.75 12.10 13.66
CA PRO A 61 2.28 13.02 14.68
C PRO A 61 1.22 13.48 15.69
N ILE A 62 -0.01 12.97 15.57
CA ILE A 62 -1.16 13.27 16.41
C ILE A 62 -1.69 11.98 17.05
N LEU A 63 -2.31 12.10 18.22
CA LEU A 63 -3.06 11.01 18.83
C LEU A 63 -4.50 11.04 18.32
N SER A 64 -5.21 9.91 18.45
CA SER A 64 -6.66 9.94 18.32
C SER A 64 -7.23 10.86 19.40
N ASP A 65 -8.11 11.77 18.99
CA ASP A 65 -8.85 12.66 19.88
C ASP A 65 -9.89 11.91 20.74
N VAL A 66 -10.28 10.70 20.34
CA VAL A 66 -11.25 9.85 21.05
C VAL A 66 -10.58 9.00 22.13
N ASP A 67 -9.59 8.18 21.77
CA ASP A 67 -8.99 7.20 22.68
C ASP A 67 -7.59 7.56 23.20
N GLN A 68 -7.06 8.71 22.77
CA GLN A 68 -5.75 9.23 23.16
C GLN A 68 -4.58 8.27 22.91
N LYS A 69 -4.72 7.33 21.97
CA LYS A 69 -3.66 6.41 21.56
C LYS A 69 -3.08 6.78 20.18
N PRO A 70 -1.79 6.55 19.94
CA PRO A 70 -1.17 6.75 18.64
C PRO A 70 -1.71 5.76 17.60
N PHE A 71 -1.47 6.05 16.33
CA PHE A 71 -1.82 5.19 15.21
C PHE A 71 -0.77 5.31 14.09
N THR A 72 -0.59 4.25 13.32
CA THR A 72 0.32 4.24 12.16
C THR A 72 -0.23 5.06 11.01
N ALA A 73 0.66 5.62 10.20
CA ALA A 73 0.29 6.35 9.00
C ALA A 73 -0.43 5.46 7.98
N ILE A 74 -0.06 4.17 7.94
CA ILE A 74 -0.73 3.14 7.15
C ILE A 74 -1.83 2.48 7.99
N LEU A 75 -3.01 2.30 7.37
CA LEU A 75 -4.14 1.54 7.89
C LEU A 75 -4.78 0.72 6.75
N TYR A 76 -5.56 -0.31 7.10
CA TYR A 76 -6.44 -0.99 6.16
C TYR A 76 -7.91 -0.82 6.57
N SER A 77 -8.86 -0.85 5.64
CA SER A 77 -10.28 -0.82 6.02
C SER A 77 -10.74 -2.12 6.68
N ASN A 78 -10.27 -3.27 6.21
CA ASN A 78 -10.54 -4.59 6.80
C ASN A 78 -9.26 -5.44 6.83
N GLY A 79 -9.32 -6.61 7.47
CA GLY A 79 -8.21 -7.56 7.47
C GLY A 79 -7.77 -8.01 8.85
N PRO A 80 -6.66 -8.78 8.92
CA PRO A 80 -6.25 -9.46 10.14
C PRO A 80 -5.62 -8.55 11.20
N GLY A 81 -5.30 -7.30 10.85
CA GLY A 81 -4.75 -6.31 11.79
C GLY A 81 -5.77 -5.73 12.77
N TYR A 82 -7.06 -6.09 12.68
CA TYR A 82 -8.05 -5.69 13.68
C TYR A 82 -7.73 -6.35 15.03
N LYS A 83 -7.58 -5.54 16.08
CA LYS A 83 -7.25 -6.06 17.42
C LYS A 83 -7.86 -5.21 18.52
N LEU A 84 -8.50 -5.89 19.46
CA LEU A 84 -8.95 -5.33 20.73
C LEU A 84 -8.15 -5.93 21.88
N VAL A 85 -7.64 -5.06 22.76
CA VAL A 85 -7.01 -5.42 24.02
C VAL A 85 -7.91 -4.89 25.13
N ASN A 86 -8.47 -5.80 25.93
CA ASN A 86 -9.42 -5.49 27.00
C ASN A 86 -10.62 -4.64 26.51
N GLY A 87 -11.16 -4.98 25.33
CA GLY A 87 -12.31 -4.28 24.74
C GLY A 87 -12.01 -2.92 24.10
N ALA A 88 -10.74 -2.49 24.04
CA ALA A 88 -10.34 -1.23 23.43
C ALA A 88 -9.29 -1.44 22.33
N ARG A 89 -9.13 -0.48 21.42
CA ARG A 89 -8.09 -0.49 20.37
C ARG A 89 -6.70 -0.69 20.98
N GLU A 90 -5.87 -1.54 20.38
CA GLU A 90 -4.49 -1.73 20.81
C GLU A 90 -3.69 -0.42 20.74
N ASN A 91 -2.90 -0.13 21.78
CA ASN A 91 -1.96 0.97 21.76
C ASN A 91 -0.71 0.55 20.99
N VAL A 92 -0.52 1.08 19.78
CA VAL A 92 0.60 0.68 18.92
C VAL A 92 1.98 1.01 19.52
N SER A 93 2.07 1.93 20.49
CA SER A 93 3.35 2.21 21.18
C SER A 93 3.76 1.14 22.19
N THR A 94 2.88 0.17 22.51
CA THR A 94 3.21 -0.94 23.42
C THR A 94 3.64 -2.21 22.68
N ILE A 95 3.77 -2.14 21.36
CA ILE A 95 4.21 -3.24 20.49
C ILE A 95 5.31 -2.75 19.54
N ASP A 96 6.03 -3.68 18.93
CA ASP A 96 7.00 -3.36 17.88
C ASP A 96 6.30 -3.21 16.52
N TYR A 97 5.65 -2.06 16.30
CA TYR A 97 5.01 -1.76 15.01
C TYR A 97 6.02 -1.58 13.85
N GLN A 98 7.32 -1.59 14.12
CA GLN A 98 8.38 -1.48 13.11
C GLN A 98 8.84 -2.86 12.60
N GLU A 99 8.43 -3.94 13.24
CA GLU A 99 8.80 -5.30 12.83
C GLU A 99 8.30 -5.62 11.40
N ASN A 100 8.97 -6.54 10.73
CA ASN A 100 8.66 -6.87 9.33
C ASN A 100 7.31 -7.56 9.15
N ASN A 101 6.76 -8.17 10.20
CA ASN A 101 5.49 -8.87 10.19
C ASN A 101 4.34 -8.07 10.82
N TYR A 102 4.57 -6.79 11.15
CA TYR A 102 3.53 -5.96 11.74
C TYR A 102 2.29 -5.90 10.84
N GLN A 103 1.14 -6.22 11.40
CA GLN A 103 -0.15 -6.10 10.75
C GLN A 103 -0.74 -4.73 11.11
N ALA A 104 -0.82 -3.85 10.11
CA ALA A 104 -1.38 -2.52 10.31
C ALA A 104 -2.86 -2.61 10.74
N GLN A 105 -3.27 -1.74 11.66
CA GLN A 105 -4.62 -1.79 12.22
C GLN A 105 -5.69 -1.69 11.13
N SER A 106 -6.79 -2.43 11.31
CA SER A 106 -7.96 -2.39 10.42
C SER A 106 -9.27 -2.16 11.18
N ALA A 107 -10.30 -1.71 10.46
CA ALA A 107 -11.61 -1.38 11.06
C ALA A 107 -12.55 -2.59 11.15
N VAL A 108 -12.54 -3.49 10.16
CA VAL A 108 -13.36 -4.70 10.13
C VAL A 108 -12.49 -5.96 10.23
N PRO A 109 -12.73 -6.86 11.23
CA PRO A 109 -11.92 -8.06 11.39
C PRO A 109 -12.17 -9.07 10.27
N MET A 110 -11.10 -9.50 9.60
CA MET A 110 -11.12 -10.56 8.60
C MET A 110 -9.82 -11.38 8.68
N SER A 111 -9.83 -12.65 8.26
CA SER A 111 -8.59 -13.44 8.20
C SER A 111 -7.63 -12.97 7.11
N MET A 112 -8.18 -12.39 6.04
CA MET A 112 -7.47 -11.75 4.94
C MET A 112 -8.15 -10.43 4.62
N GLU A 113 -7.35 -9.41 4.35
CA GLU A 113 -7.82 -8.14 3.80
C GLU A 113 -8.35 -8.32 2.36
N THR A 114 -9.29 -7.49 1.91
CA THR A 114 -9.93 -7.61 0.59
C THR A 114 -9.27 -6.76 -0.48
N HIS A 115 -9.47 -7.11 -1.76
CA HIS A 115 -9.13 -6.21 -2.86
C HIS A 115 -9.89 -4.88 -2.78
N GLY A 116 -9.31 -3.85 -3.40
CA GLY A 116 -9.93 -2.55 -3.67
C GLY A 116 -10.58 -2.55 -5.06
N GLY A 117 -11.69 -1.83 -5.17
CA GLY A 117 -12.50 -1.77 -6.40
C GLY A 117 -12.37 -0.46 -7.17
N GLU A 118 -11.47 0.42 -6.75
CA GLU A 118 -11.15 1.66 -7.45
C GLU A 118 -10.24 1.43 -8.66
N ASP A 119 -10.32 2.35 -9.63
CA ASP A 119 -9.49 2.35 -10.82
C ASP A 119 -7.99 2.30 -10.47
N VAL A 120 -7.23 1.53 -11.25
CA VAL A 120 -5.77 1.41 -11.14
C VAL A 120 -5.06 2.11 -12.28
N ALA A 121 -3.82 2.51 -12.04
CA ALA A 121 -3.02 3.22 -13.04
C ALA A 121 -2.47 2.28 -14.12
N VAL A 122 -2.40 2.80 -15.35
CA VAL A 122 -1.65 2.21 -16.47
C VAL A 122 -0.54 3.17 -16.86
N PHE A 123 0.70 2.69 -16.86
CA PHE A 123 1.88 3.41 -17.34
C PHE A 123 2.41 2.72 -18.60
N ALA A 124 2.75 3.48 -19.63
CA ALA A 124 3.23 2.93 -20.90
C ALA A 124 4.41 3.71 -21.48
N LYS A 125 5.32 2.99 -22.13
CA LYS A 125 6.50 3.55 -22.82
C LYS A 125 6.85 2.70 -24.04
N GLY A 126 7.18 3.35 -25.17
CA GLY A 126 7.59 2.68 -26.40
C GLY A 126 6.61 2.87 -27.56
N PRO A 127 6.68 2.04 -28.61
CA PRO A 127 5.78 2.13 -29.76
C PRO A 127 4.31 2.06 -29.33
N LEU A 128 3.48 2.96 -29.86
CA LEU A 128 2.03 3.06 -29.58
C LEU A 128 1.64 3.40 -28.13
N ALA A 129 2.58 3.70 -27.22
CA ALA A 129 2.26 4.03 -25.83
C ALA A 129 1.28 5.21 -25.67
N HIS A 130 1.22 6.12 -26.66
CA HIS A 130 0.30 7.27 -26.67
C HIS A 130 -1.19 6.90 -26.77
N LEU A 131 -1.52 5.63 -27.08
CA LEU A 131 -2.90 5.14 -27.08
C LEU A 131 -3.45 4.91 -25.66
N LEU A 132 -2.57 4.64 -24.70
CA LEU A 132 -2.93 4.41 -23.30
C LEU A 132 -2.99 5.74 -22.56
N HIS A 133 -4.15 6.40 -22.66
CA HIS A 133 -4.40 7.72 -22.06
C HIS A 133 -5.75 7.77 -21.32
N ARG A 134 -5.92 8.66 -20.33
CA ARG A 134 -7.22 8.87 -19.65
C ARG A 134 -7.73 7.57 -18.96
N VAL A 135 -9.03 7.28 -19.09
CA VAL A 135 -9.74 6.15 -18.47
C VAL A 135 -10.11 5.16 -19.56
N HIS A 136 -9.86 3.88 -19.31
CA HIS A 136 -10.20 2.75 -20.18
C HIS A 136 -10.85 1.66 -19.35
N GLU A 137 -11.66 0.84 -20.00
CA GLU A 137 -11.94 -0.50 -19.49
C GLU A 137 -10.66 -1.35 -19.51
N GLN A 138 -10.58 -2.36 -18.66
CA GLN A 138 -9.38 -3.21 -18.55
C GLN A 138 -9.21 -4.16 -19.77
N ASN A 139 -10.28 -4.42 -20.53
CA ASN A 139 -10.35 -5.47 -21.58
C ASN A 139 -10.12 -4.99 -23.01
#